data_AF-A0A380TD20-F1
#
_entry.id   AF-A0A380TD20-F1
#
_cell.length_a   1.000
_cell.length_b   1.000
_cell.length_c   1.000
_cell.angle_alpha   90.00
_cell.angle_beta   90.00
_cell.angle_gamma   90.00
#
_symmetry.space_group_name_H-M   'P 1'
#
loop_
_entity.id
_entity.type
_entity.pdbx_description
1 polymer ?
#
loop_
_entity_poly.entity_id
_entity_poly.type
_entity_poly.pdbx_seq_one_letter_code
_entity_poly.pdbx_strand_id
1 'polypeptide(L)'
;MLLLDEPTNDLDVETLRALEDALLEFAGSIMVISHDRWFLDRIATHILAAEGDSKWFFFDGNYQEYEADKKKRLGEEGARPHRLRFKPIR
;
A
#
# COMPACT_ATOMS: atom_id res chain seq x y z
N MET A 1 -12.82 -6.71 11.32
CA MET A 1 -12.03 -5.82 10.45
C MET A 1 -10.78 -5.44 11.23
N LEU A 2 -9.60 -5.70 10.67
CA LEU A 2 -8.31 -5.35 11.27
C LEU A 2 -7.74 -4.11 10.58
N LEU A 3 -7.15 -3.19 11.35
CA LEU A 3 -6.41 -2.04 10.82
C LEU A 3 -4.98 -2.14 11.34
N LEU A 4 -4.01 -2.20 10.44
CA LEU A 4 -2.60 -2.29 10.76
C LEU A 4 -1.87 -1.08 10.17
N ASP A 5 -1.17 -0.33 11.02
CA ASP A 5 -0.36 0.81 10.62
C ASP A 5 1.12 0.44 10.77
N GLU A 6 1.82 0.31 9.64
CA GLU A 6 3.21 -0.10 9.53
C GLU A 6 3.57 -1.41 10.29
N PRO A 7 2.83 -2.52 10.07
CA PRO A 7 3.05 -3.76 10.82
C PRO A 7 4.37 -4.48 10.47
N THR A 8 5.04 -4.05 9.40
CA THR A 8 6.33 -4.60 8.96
C THR A 8 7.51 -3.99 9.70
N ASN A 9 7.29 -2.94 10.50
CA ASN A 9 8.37 -2.28 11.22
C ASN A 9 8.88 -3.17 12.37
N ASP A 10 10.20 -3.22 12.55
CA ASP A 10 10.89 -3.99 13.60
C ASP A 10 10.67 -5.52 13.60
N LEU A 11 10.09 -6.11 12.53
CA LEU A 11 9.96 -7.56 12.38
C LEU A 11 11.14 -8.17 11.63
N ASP A 12 11.59 -9.35 12.08
CA ASP A 12 12.47 -10.19 11.29
C ASP A 12 11.72 -10.89 10.15
N VAL A 13 12.49 -11.45 9.20
CA VAL A 13 11.95 -12.08 7.98
C VAL A 13 11.05 -13.28 8.30
N GLU A 14 11.34 -14.02 9.37
CA GLU A 14 10.55 -15.20 9.75
C GLU A 14 9.19 -14.78 10.31
N THR A 15 9.18 -13.78 11.19
CA THR A 15 7.97 -13.22 11.80
C THR A 15 7.11 -12.52 10.76
N LEU A 16 7.73 -11.83 9.79
CA LEU A 16 7.01 -11.22 8.68
C LEU A 16 6.26 -12.26 7.85
N ARG A 17 6.89 -13.40 7.54
CA ARG A 17 6.23 -14.49 6.82
C ARG A 17 5.07 -15.12 7.61
N ALA A 18 5.28 -15.35 8.90
CA ALA A 18 4.21 -15.86 9.77
C ALA A 18 3.01 -14.89 9.82
N LEU A 19 3.28 -13.58 9.83
CA LEU A 19 2.26 -12.55 9.74
C LEU A 19 1.54 -12.59 8.38
N GLU A 20 2.29 -12.65 7.26
CA GLU A 20 1.69 -12.77 5.91
C GLU A 20 0.74 -13.97 5.82
N ASP A 21 1.17 -15.14 6.27
CA ASP A 21 0.35 -16.37 6.25
C ASP A 21 -0.91 -16.21 7.11
N ALA A 22 -0.78 -15.65 8.31
CA ALA A 22 -1.91 -15.39 9.20
C ALA A 22 -2.91 -14.38 8.60
N LEU A 23 -2.44 -13.37 7.88
CA LEU A 23 -3.29 -12.38 7.21
C LEU A 23 -4.01 -12.99 6.00
N LEU A 24 -3.37 -13.90 5.26
CA LEU A 24 -3.99 -14.61 4.14
C LEU A 24 -5.08 -15.59 4.58
N GLU A 25 -4.91 -16.23 5.75
CA GLU A 25 -5.90 -17.15 6.32
C GLU A 25 -7.03 -16.45 7.08
N PHE A 26 -6.90 -15.16 7.36
CA PHE A 26 -7.88 -14.41 8.12
C PHE A 26 -9.20 -14.25 7.35
N ALA A 27 -10.28 -14.87 7.87
CA ALA A 27 -11.60 -14.87 7.24
C ALA A 27 -12.35 -13.51 7.28
N GLY A 28 -11.66 -12.40 7.54
CA GLY A 28 -12.25 -11.06 7.64
C GLY A 28 -11.53 -10.04 6.77
N SER A 29 -12.03 -8.80 6.79
CA SER A 29 -11.39 -7.71 6.06
C SER A 29 -10.23 -7.11 6.85
N ILE A 30 -9.15 -6.77 6.14
CA ILE A 30 -7.93 -6.17 6.69
C ILE A 30 -7.63 -4.91 5.87
N MET A 31 -7.30 -3.83 6.57
CA MET A 31 -6.73 -2.63 5.97
C MET A 31 -5.32 -2.46 6.53
N VAL A 32 -4.33 -2.46 5.65
CA VAL A 32 -2.92 -2.32 6.03
C VAL A 32 -2.32 -1.08 5.38
N ILE A 33 -1.63 -0.29 6.18
CA ILE A 33 -0.75 0.79 5.74
C ILE A 33 0.67 0.26 5.89
N SER A 34 1.42 0.19 4.79
CA SER A 34 2.84 -0.22 4.80
C SER A 34 3.59 0.45 3.66
N HIS A 35 4.87 0.72 3.88
CA HIS A 35 5.80 1.13 2.83
C HIS A 35 6.56 -0.05 2.19
N ASP A 36 6.37 -1.28 2.68
CA ASP A 36 6.99 -2.48 2.12
C ASP A 36 6.22 -3.00 0.89
N ARG A 37 6.84 -2.81 -0.27
CA ARG A 37 6.27 -3.20 -1.56
C ARG A 37 6.11 -4.71 -1.70
N TRP A 38 7.04 -5.50 -1.16
CA TRP A 38 7.00 -6.96 -1.28
C TRP A 38 5.88 -7.54 -0.42
N PHE A 39 5.70 -7.00 0.78
CA PHE A 39 4.60 -7.36 1.66
C PHE A 39 3.24 -7.04 1.02
N LEU A 40 3.06 -5.80 0.54
CA LEU A 40 1.82 -5.39 -0.13
C LEU A 40 1.53 -6.24 -1.37
N ASP A 41 2.54 -6.58 -2.16
CA ASP A 41 2.37 -7.40 -3.36
C ASP A 41 1.85 -8.81 -3.08
N ARG A 42 2.14 -9.33 -1.87
CA ARG A 42 1.75 -10.69 -1.46
C ARG A 42 0.37 -10.75 -0.81
N ILE A 43 -0.01 -9.73 -0.03
CA ILE A 43 -1.27 -9.77 0.73
C ILE A 43 -2.38 -8.89 0.14
N ALA A 44 -2.05 -7.86 -0.65
CA ALA A 44 -3.02 -6.89 -1.09
C ALA A 44 -3.83 -7.44 -2.26
N THR A 45 -5.16 -7.39 -2.11
CA THR A 45 -6.11 -7.60 -3.21
C THR A 45 -6.56 -6.29 -3.83
N HIS A 46 -6.39 -5.18 -3.12
CA HIS A 46 -6.74 -3.84 -3.57
C HIS A 46 -5.74 -2.84 -3.03
N ILE A 47 -5.46 -1.79 -3.80
CA ILE A 47 -4.60 -0.69 -3.40
C ILE A 47 -5.43 0.59 -3.27
N LEU A 48 -5.35 1.23 -2.10
CA LEU A 48 -5.87 2.57 -1.88
C LEU A 48 -4.71 3.56 -1.89
N ALA A 49 -4.56 4.32 -2.97
CA ALA A 49 -3.44 5.23 -3.17
C ALA A 49 -3.85 6.70 -3.07
N ALA A 50 -3.02 7.49 -2.38
CA ALA A 50 -3.12 8.95 -2.40
C ALA A 50 -2.31 9.50 -3.58
N GLU A 51 -2.97 9.98 -4.63
CA GLU A 51 -2.33 10.46 -5.88
C GLU A 51 -2.11 11.97 -5.94
N GLY A 52 -1.98 12.61 -4.78
CA GLY A 52 -1.91 14.08 -4.68
C GLY A 52 -3.26 14.76 -4.83
N ASP A 53 -3.28 16.10 -4.70
CA ASP A 53 -4.49 16.93 -4.71
C ASP A 53 -5.63 16.44 -3.80
N SER A 54 -5.28 15.74 -2.71
CA SER A 54 -6.23 15.08 -1.79
C SER A 54 -7.18 14.08 -2.48
N LYS A 55 -6.75 13.50 -3.62
CA LYS A 55 -7.49 12.47 -4.34
C LYS A 55 -7.01 11.09 -3.94
N TRP A 56 -7.99 10.23 -3.66
CA TRP A 56 -7.79 8.81 -3.41
C TRP A 56 -8.16 8.03 -4.66
N PHE A 57 -7.28 7.11 -5.04
CA PHE A 57 -7.49 6.18 -6.14
C PHE A 57 -7.59 4.78 -5.57
N PHE A 58 -8.66 4.07 -5.90
CA PHE A 58 -8.88 2.69 -5.50
C PHE A 58 -8.64 1.79 -6.71
N PHE A 59 -7.72 0.87 -6.56
CA PHE A 59 -7.29 -0.06 -7.60
C PHE A 59 -7.55 -1.49 -7.15
N ASP A 60 -8.10 -2.31 -8.05
CA ASP A 60 -8.32 -3.74 -7.84
C ASP A 60 -7.11 -4.50 -8.40
N GLY A 61 -6.39 -5.19 -7.52
CA GLY A 61 -5.08 -5.78 -7.79
C GLY A 61 -4.04 -5.43 -6.73
N ASN A 62 -2.85 -6.00 -6.91
CA ASN A 62 -1.74 -5.85 -5.98
C ASN A 62 -0.90 -4.59 -6.25
N TYR A 63 0.19 -4.42 -5.49
CA TYR A 63 1.05 -3.23 -5.61
C TYR A 63 1.76 -3.16 -6.97
N GLN A 64 2.26 -4.27 -7.51
CA GLN A 64 2.95 -4.27 -8.81
C GLN A 64 2.00 -3.88 -9.95
N GLU A 65 0.79 -4.42 -9.95
CA GLU A 65 -0.24 -4.11 -10.94
C GLU A 65 -0.64 -2.64 -10.87
N TYR A 66 -0.81 -2.11 -9.66
CA TYR A 66 -1.07 -0.69 -9.44
C TYR A 66 0.06 0.20 -9.97
N GLU A 67 1.32 -0.13 -9.69
CA GLU A 67 2.47 0.65 -10.19
C GLU A 67 2.54 0.66 -11.73
N ALA A 68 2.19 -0.46 -12.37
CA ALA A 68 2.11 -0.54 -13.83
C ALA A 68 0.96 0.31 -14.39
N ASP A 69 -0.23 0.26 -13.78
CA ASP A 69 -1.36 1.13 -14.16
C ASP A 69 -1.02 2.61 -13.98
N LYS A 70 -0.44 2.96 -12.83
CA LYS A 70 -0.06 4.32 -12.51
C LYS A 70 0.91 4.91 -13.54
N LYS A 71 1.94 4.15 -13.94
CA LYS A 71 2.88 4.56 -15.00
C LYS A 71 2.18 4.74 -16.34
N LYS A 72 1.23 3.86 -16.68
CA LYS A 72 0.46 3.95 -17.92
C LYS A 72 -0.48 5.17 -17.93
N ARG A 73 -1.10 5.49 -16.79
CA ARG A 73 -2.11 6.57 -16.65
C ARG A 73 -1.49 7.95 -16.49
N LEU A 74 -0.40 8.06 -15.72
CA LEU A 74 0.24 9.35 -15.38
C LEU A 74 1.53 9.62 -16.18
N GLY A 75 2.03 8.63 -16.94
CA GLY A 75 3.34 8.68 -17.57
C GLY A 75 4.49 8.51 -16.57
N GLU A 76 5.72 8.37 -17.06
CA GLU A 76 6.91 8.16 -16.20
C GLU A 76 7.16 9.33 -15.24
N GLU A 77 6.88 10.56 -15.67
CA GLU A 77 7.10 11.75 -14.83
C GLU A 77 6.02 11.92 -13.76
N GLY A 78 4.75 11.62 -14.08
CA GLY A 78 3.64 11.70 -13.13
C GLY A 78 3.61 10.56 -12.11
N ALA A 79 4.23 9.41 -12.44
CA ALA A 79 4.37 8.30 -11.51
C ALA A 79 5.44 8.52 -10.43
N ARG A 80 6.36 9.49 -10.62
CA ARG A 80 7.40 9.78 -9.62
C ARG A 80 6.78 10.29 -8.32
N PRO A 81 7.19 9.75 -7.15
CA PRO A 81 6.68 10.21 -5.87
C PRO A 81 7.04 11.68 -5.66
N HIS A 82 6.04 12.56 -5.68
CA HIS A 82 6.19 13.96 -5.31
C HIS A 82 6.00 14.10 -3.81
N ARG A 83 6.93 14.79 -3.15
CA ARG A 83 6.79 15.09 -1.73
C ARG A 83 5.68 16.11 -1.54
N LEU A 84 4.51 15.66 -1.10
CA LEU A 84 3.39 16.53 -0.76
C LEU A 84 3.80 17.47 0.37
N ARG A 85 3.90 18.78 0.07
CA ARG A 85 4.10 19.81 1.10
C ARG A 85 2.74 20.31 1.56
N PHE A 86 2.24 19.77 2.66
CA PHE A 86 1.06 20.33 3.32
C PHE A 86 1.44 21.67 3.97
N LYS A 87 0.62 22.71 3.75
CA LYS A 87 0.73 23.96 4.52
C LYS A 87 0.27 23.67 5.96
N PRO A 88 1.00 24.12 6.99
CA PRO A 88 0.55 23.96 8.37
C PRO A 88 -0.81 24.64 8.55
N ILE A 89 -1.74 23.92 9.18
CA ILE A 89 -3.04 24.46 9.57
C ILE A 89 -2.78 25.47 10.69
N ARG A 90 -3.22 26.72 10.48
CA ARG A 90 -3.01 27.84 11.40
C ARG A 90 -4.18 27.98 12.36
#